data_AF-A0A1S2KJQ5-F1
#
_entry.id   AF-A0A1S2KJQ5-F1
#
_cell.length_a   1.000
_cell.length_b   1.000
_cell.length_c   1.000
_cell.angle_alpha   90.00
_cell.angle_beta   90.00
_cell.angle_gamma   90.00
#
_symmetry.space_group_name_H-M   'P 1'
#
loop_
_entity.id
_entity.type
_entity.pdbx_description
1 polymer ?
#
loop_
_entity_poly.entity_id
_entity_poly.type
_entity_poly.pdbx_seq_one_letter_code
_entity_poly.pdbx_strand_id
1 'polypeptide(L)'
;MTTNATAGPEPTPKMRKVADVQVGQRIKATGKDTRGYAVTRAGRLLAAPKRVMAQDWNRRIKKWRLHISDEPGAMPAHRNSVSLPLDTEVELLPDA
;
A
#
# COMPACT_ATOMS: atom_id res chain seq x y z
N MET A 1 -4.44 20.60 -40.39
CA MET A 1 -3.56 21.39 -39.49
C MET A 1 -4.17 21.31 -38.09
N THR A 2 -3.64 20.41 -37.23
CA THR A 2 -2.99 20.76 -35.94
C THR A 2 -3.98 20.48 -34.80
N THR A 3 -3.81 19.59 -33.81
CA THR A 3 -2.65 18.89 -33.24
C THR A 3 -3.13 17.68 -32.44
N ASN A 4 -2.49 16.52 -32.61
CA ASN A 4 -2.56 15.42 -31.64
C ASN A 4 -1.93 15.92 -30.33
N ALA A 5 -2.73 16.02 -29.27
CA ALA A 5 -2.21 16.21 -27.93
C ALA A 5 -1.43 14.93 -27.55
N THR A 6 -0.12 14.99 -27.68
CA THR A 6 0.80 14.07 -27.04
C THR A 6 0.53 14.15 -25.54
N ALA A 7 -0.23 13.18 -25.02
CA ALA A 7 -0.24 12.91 -23.59
C ALA A 7 1.22 12.63 -23.22
N GLY A 8 1.87 13.60 -22.53
CA GLY A 8 3.16 13.38 -21.91
C GLY A 8 3.11 12.08 -21.11
N PRO A 9 4.22 11.33 -21.02
CA PRO A 9 4.20 9.97 -20.46
C PRO A 9 3.45 10.02 -19.13
N GLU A 10 2.32 9.31 -19.05
CA GLU A 10 1.57 9.14 -17.81
C GLU A 10 2.60 8.88 -16.72
N PRO A 11 2.55 9.57 -15.56
CA PRO A 11 3.50 9.33 -14.49
C PRO A 11 3.40 7.85 -14.17
N THR A 12 4.38 7.07 -14.63
CA THR A 12 4.33 5.62 -14.50
C THR A 12 4.27 5.38 -13.01
N PRO A 13 3.18 4.77 -12.48
CA PRO A 13 3.06 4.56 -11.05
C PRO A 13 4.31 3.81 -10.62
N LYS A 14 5.14 4.42 -9.77
CA LYS A 14 6.38 3.81 -9.31
C LYS A 14 5.98 2.67 -8.41
N MET A 15 5.84 1.47 -8.97
CA MET A 15 5.57 0.27 -8.21
C MET A 15 6.85 -0.15 -7.48
N ARG A 16 6.72 -0.55 -6.22
CA ARG A 16 7.82 -1.05 -5.41
C ARG A 16 7.33 -2.22 -4.58
N LYS A 17 8.17 -3.24 -4.45
CA LYS A 17 7.88 -4.38 -3.59
C LYS A 17 7.65 -3.91 -2.18
N VAL A 18 6.66 -4.51 -1.52
CA VAL A 18 6.31 -4.16 -0.14
C VAL A 18 7.51 -4.28 0.81
N ALA A 19 8.43 -5.21 0.54
CA ALA A 19 9.64 -5.38 1.34
C ALA A 19 10.59 -4.17 1.31
N ASP A 20 10.57 -3.37 0.24
CA ASP A 20 11.52 -2.27 0.01
C ASP A 20 10.95 -0.90 0.42
N VAL A 21 9.71 -0.88 0.94
CA VAL A 21 9.05 0.35 1.37
C VAL A 21 9.51 0.73 2.78
N GLN A 22 9.79 2.01 2.97
CA GLN A 22 10.28 2.55 4.22
C GLN A 22 9.23 3.39 4.95
N VAL A 23 9.34 3.44 6.27
CA VAL A 23 8.50 4.30 7.12
C VAL A 23 8.63 5.75 6.68
N GLY A 24 7.51 6.47 6.65
CA GLY A 24 7.43 7.85 6.20
C GLY A 24 7.13 8.01 4.71
N GLN A 25 7.41 7.01 3.87
CA GLN A 25 7.11 7.08 2.45
C GLN A 25 5.61 7.12 2.20
N ARG A 26 5.18 7.99 1.26
CA ARG A 26 3.81 8.01 0.80
C ARG A 26 3.57 6.88 -0.20
N ILE A 27 2.63 6.00 0.12
CA ILE A 27 2.29 4.84 -0.69
C ILE A 27 0.79 4.73 -0.86
N LYS A 28 0.38 4.02 -1.90
CA LYS A 28 -0.96 3.54 -2.14
C LYS A 28 -0.93 2.03 -2.29
N ALA A 29 -1.73 1.37 -1.47
CA ALA A 29 -1.77 -0.08 -1.37
C ALA A 29 -3.21 -0.56 -1.42
N THR A 30 -3.47 -1.56 -2.25
CA THR A 30 -4.76 -2.26 -2.35
C THR A 30 -4.59 -3.64 -1.75
N GLY A 31 -5.32 -3.94 -0.68
CA GLY A 31 -5.20 -5.21 0.03
C GLY A 31 -6.47 -5.54 0.79
N LYS A 32 -6.36 -6.42 1.79
CA LYS A 32 -7.48 -6.77 2.67
C LYS A 32 -7.34 -6.09 4.02
N ASP A 33 -8.43 -5.58 4.58
CA ASP A 33 -8.45 -5.12 5.97
C ASP A 33 -8.47 -6.31 6.95
N THR A 34 -8.59 -6.04 8.26
CA THR A 34 -8.67 -7.08 9.29
C THR A 34 -9.96 -7.91 9.23
N ARG A 35 -10.99 -7.42 8.52
CA ARG A 35 -12.28 -8.10 8.32
C ARG A 35 -12.30 -8.91 7.02
N GLY A 36 -11.26 -8.80 6.18
CA GLY A 36 -11.12 -9.50 4.92
C GLY A 36 -11.68 -8.75 3.71
N TYR A 37 -12.17 -7.52 3.88
CA TYR A 37 -12.67 -6.70 2.78
C TYR A 37 -11.52 -6.09 1.98
N ALA A 38 -11.68 -6.03 0.66
CA ALA A 38 -10.75 -5.32 -0.21
C ALA A 38 -10.81 -3.82 0.08
N VAL A 39 -9.68 -3.23 0.46
CA VAL A 39 -9.54 -1.81 0.78
C VAL A 39 -8.32 -1.24 0.07
N THR A 40 -8.48 -0.05 -0.48
CA THR A 40 -7.38 0.77 -1.01
C THR A 40 -7.05 1.83 0.03
N ARG A 41 -5.79 1.90 0.46
CA ARG A 41 -5.29 2.91 1.40
C ARG A 41 -4.17 3.67 0.73
N ALA A 42 -4.27 5.00 0.75
CA ALA A 42 -3.23 5.92 0.33
C ALA A 42 -2.83 6.81 1.51
N GLY A 43 -1.54 7.07 1.67
CA GLY A 43 -1.02 7.88 2.77
C GLY A 43 0.43 7.52 3.09
N ARG A 44 0.94 8.00 4.21
CA ARG A 44 2.29 7.67 4.68
C ARG A 44 2.31 6.31 5.37
N LEU A 45 3.38 5.56 5.11
CA LEU A 45 3.65 4.32 5.83
C LEU A 45 4.08 4.66 7.27
N LEU A 46 3.25 4.29 8.25
CA LEU A 46 3.44 4.64 9.66
C LEU A 46 4.41 3.69 10.38
N ALA A 47 4.57 2.46 9.88
CA ALA A 47 5.41 1.43 10.48
C ALA A 47 6.01 0.53 9.40
N ALA A 48 7.18 -0.04 9.70
CA ALA A 48 7.87 -0.90 8.75
C ALA A 48 6.98 -2.09 8.33
N PRO A 49 7.06 -2.54 7.07
CA PRO A 49 6.30 -3.68 6.60
C PRO A 49 6.55 -4.91 7.46
N LYS A 50 5.49 -5.48 8.05
CA LYS A 50 5.61 -6.65 8.93
C LYS A 50 5.03 -7.88 8.27
N ARG A 51 5.76 -9.00 8.27
CA ARG A 51 5.20 -10.29 7.87
C ARG A 51 4.34 -10.84 9.00
N VAL A 52 3.09 -11.15 8.69
CA VAL A 52 2.13 -11.73 9.64
C VAL A 52 1.55 -13.02 9.07
N MET A 53 1.22 -13.95 9.96
CA MET A 53 0.44 -15.13 9.60
C MET A 53 -1.04 -14.77 9.65
N ALA A 54 -1.72 -14.86 8.52
CA ALA A 54 -3.16 -14.65 8.43
C ALA A 54 -3.85 -15.99 8.10
N GLN A 55 -5.02 -16.21 8.69
CA GLN A 55 -5.89 -17.31 8.29
C GLN A 55 -6.73 -16.85 7.10
N ASP A 56 -6.64 -17.57 6.00
CA ASP A 56 -7.42 -17.34 4.79
C ASP A 56 -8.04 -18.68 4.37
N TRP A 57 -9.37 -18.75 4.39
CA TRP A 57 -10.16 -19.92 3.98
C TRP A 57 -9.57 -21.28 4.44
N ASN A 58 -9.32 -21.41 5.74
CA ASN A 58 -8.74 -22.59 6.40
C ASN A 58 -7.24 -22.87 6.17
N ARG A 59 -6.51 -21.98 5.50
CA ARG A 59 -5.05 -22.05 5.36
C ARG A 59 -4.38 -20.89 6.07
N ARG A 60 -3.27 -21.18 6.74
CA ARG A 60 -2.38 -20.14 7.30
C ARG A 60 -1.43 -19.67 6.20
N ILE A 61 -1.59 -18.43 5.75
CA ILE A 61 -0.80 -17.83 4.68
C ILE A 61 -0.03 -16.64 5.26
N LYS A 62 1.25 -16.53 4.90
CA LYS A 62 2.06 -15.35 5.22
C LYS A 62 1.60 -14.17 4.37
N LYS A 63 1.39 -13.02 5.01
CA LYS A 63 0.99 -11.76 4.36
C LYS A 63 1.85 -10.62 4.89
N TRP A 64 1.99 -9.56 4.12
CA TRP A 64 2.46 -8.29 4.62
C TRP A 64 1.35 -7.59 5.38
N ARG A 65 1.68 -6.92 6.47
CA ARG A 65 0.83 -5.97 7.17
C ARG A 65 1.50 -4.61 7.13
N LEU A 66 0.78 -3.66 6.55
CA LEU A 66 1.17 -2.25 6.45
C LEU A 66 0.20 -1.41 7.27
N HIS A 67 0.70 -0.29 7.78
CA HIS A 67 -0.11 0.73 8.44
C HIS A 67 0.02 2.03 7.65
N ILE A 68 -1.06 2.45 7.00
CA ILE A 68 -1.04 3.56 6.05
C ILE A 68 -2.08 4.60 6.46
N SER A 69 -1.66 5.84 6.67
CA SER A 69 -2.57 6.94 6.99
C SER A 69 -2.05 8.26 6.43
N ASP A 70 -2.97 9.16 6.07
CA ASP A 70 -2.67 10.53 5.66
C ASP A 70 -2.81 11.52 6.83
N GLU A 71 -3.31 11.05 7.99
CA GLU A 71 -3.47 11.88 9.18
C GLU A 71 -2.09 12.22 9.81
N PRO A 72 -1.81 13.50 10.09
CA PRO A 72 -0.58 13.90 10.78
C PRO A 72 -0.58 13.36 12.21
N GLY A 73 0.49 12.67 12.61
CA GLY A 73 0.60 12.05 13.93
C GLY A 73 -0.19 10.74 14.09
N ALA A 74 -0.71 10.17 13.00
CA ALA A 74 -1.38 8.87 13.07
C ALA A 74 -0.46 7.77 13.59
N MET A 75 -0.99 6.96 14.51
CA MET A 75 -0.30 5.78 15.03
C MET A 75 -0.76 4.50 14.34
N PRO A 76 0.10 3.47 14.22
CA PRO A 76 -0.28 2.15 13.73
C PRO A 76 -1.45 1.56 14.52
N ALA A 77 -2.57 1.30 13.86
CA ALA A 77 -3.81 0.80 14.46
C ALA A 77 -4.52 -0.19 13.51
N HIS A 78 -5.54 -0.89 13.99
CA HIS A 78 -6.30 -1.80 13.12
C HIS A 78 -7.00 -1.07 11.96
N ARG A 79 -7.51 0.15 12.20
CA ARG A 79 -8.25 0.95 11.21
C ARG A 79 -7.41 1.35 9.98
N ASN A 80 -6.10 1.54 10.18
CA ASN A 80 -5.15 1.91 9.13
C ASN A 80 -4.31 0.72 8.66
N SER A 81 -4.61 -0.48 9.15
CA SER A 81 -3.92 -1.69 8.73
C SER A 81 -4.48 -2.20 7.41
N VAL A 82 -3.57 -2.55 6.50
CA VAL A 82 -3.88 -3.26 5.27
C VAL A 82 -2.96 -4.46 5.17
N SER A 83 -3.54 -5.61 4.82
CA SER A 83 -2.83 -6.87 4.68
C SER A 83 -2.75 -7.23 3.21
N LEU A 84 -1.55 -7.50 2.70
CA LEU A 84 -1.31 -7.82 1.30
C LEU A 84 -0.57 -9.16 1.15
N PRO A 85 -0.70 -9.86 0.01
CA PRO A 85 0.10 -11.05 -0.30
C PRO A 85 1.60 -10.75 -0.26
N LEU A 86 2.46 -11.77 -0.11
CA LEU A 86 3.92 -11.53 -0.03
C LEU A 86 4.54 -11.05 -1.35
N ASP A 87 3.96 -11.46 -2.48
CA ASP A 87 4.46 -11.19 -3.83
C ASP A 87 3.72 -10.00 -4.47
N THR A 88 3.53 -8.94 -3.69
CA THR A 88 2.76 -7.77 -4.11
C THR A 88 3.62 -6.53 -4.12
N GLU A 89 3.20 -5.57 -4.92
CA GLU A 89 3.83 -4.28 -5.05
C GLU A 89 2.83 -3.21 -4.63
N VAL A 90 3.37 -2.09 -4.15
CA VAL A 90 2.58 -0.91 -3.82
C VAL A 90 3.03 0.24 -4.70
N GLU A 91 2.08 1.11 -4.99
CA GLU A 91 2.32 2.32 -5.74
C GLU A 91 2.95 3.35 -4.80
N LEU A 92 4.08 3.92 -5.19
CA LEU A 92 4.63 5.08 -4.50
C LEU A 92 4.02 6.35 -5.03
N LEU A 93 3.59 7.14 -4.08
CA LEU A 93 3.09 8.47 -4.35
C LEU A 93 4.25 9.46 -4.16
N PRO A 94 4.29 10.55 -4.95
CA PRO A 94 5.17 11.66 -4.64
C PRO A 94 4.82 12.21 -3.25
N ASP A 95 5.84 12.66 -2.53
CA ASP A 95 5.62 13.48 -1.34
C ASP A 95 4.91 14.76 -1.80
N ALA A 96 3.78 15.08 -1.17
CA ALA A 96 3.03 16.32 -1.38
C ALA A 96 3.38 17.34 -0.31
#